data_AF-A0A972L5S1-F1
#
_entry.id   AF-A0A972L5S1-F1
#
_cell.length_a   1.000
_cell.length_b   1.000
_cell.length_c   1.000
_cell.angle_alpha   90.00
_cell.angle_beta   90.00
_cell.angle_gamma   90.00
#
_symmetry.space_group_name_H-M   'P 1'
#
loop_
_entity.id
_entity.type
_entity.pdbx_description
1 polymer ?
#
loop_
_entity_poly.entity_id
_entity_poly.type
_entity_poly.pdbx_seq_one_letter_code
_entity_poly.pdbx_strand_id
1 'polypeptide(L)'
;MKDKCQGIHYLLGAWLDGELPKRKAGRIAEHLESCPVCRAEVDRIRAVRNLLREGFSAAVAVEDGALSSLHERIMRQIPFVKGGDTRGPERTRFWTPILRFRPVTLTLTVTVLLVSAVFFVVYKPAPTVIKTSSVNDCIVEDVESGDRTILLFKTHGSDMTVIWVTGNRDV
;
A
#
# COMPACT_ATOMS: atom_id res chain seq x y z
N MET A 1 6.92 -22.40 -21.57
CA MET A 1 5.51 -22.18 -21.15
C MET A 1 5.36 -22.15 -19.62
N LYS A 2 6.14 -22.96 -18.87
CA LYS A 2 6.19 -22.94 -17.39
C LYS A 2 6.58 -21.58 -16.80
N ASP A 3 7.59 -20.91 -17.33
CA ASP A 3 8.13 -19.67 -16.73
C ASP A 3 7.11 -18.52 -16.71
N LYS A 4 6.29 -18.40 -17.76
CA LYS A 4 5.21 -17.41 -17.81
C LYS A 4 4.11 -17.71 -16.78
N CYS A 5 3.82 -18.98 -16.52
CA CYS A 5 2.83 -19.38 -15.53
C CYS A 5 3.33 -19.07 -14.11
N GLN A 6 4.61 -19.34 -13.82
CA GLN A 6 5.19 -19.09 -12.50
C GLN A 6 5.21 -17.59 -12.15
N GLY A 7 5.57 -16.73 -13.10
CA GLY A 7 5.51 -15.28 -12.90
C GLY A 7 4.09 -14.74 -12.73
N ILE A 8 3.09 -15.39 -13.34
CA ILE A 8 1.68 -15.01 -13.19
C ILE A 8 1.10 -15.52 -11.88
N HIS A 9 1.44 -16.75 -11.48
CA HIS A 9 0.98 -17.38 -10.25
C HIS A 9 1.26 -16.49 -9.03
N TYR A 10 2.47 -15.94 -8.92
CA TYR A 10 2.85 -14.99 -7.86
C TYR A 10 2.00 -13.69 -7.85
N LEU A 11 1.46 -13.29 -9.00
CA LEU A 11 0.68 -12.05 -9.14
C LEU A 11 -0.84 -12.28 -9.03
N LEU A 12 -1.32 -13.51 -8.91
CA LEU A 12 -2.76 -13.80 -8.88
C LEU A 12 -3.47 -13.21 -7.67
N GLY A 13 -2.84 -13.21 -6.49
CA GLY A 13 -3.38 -12.58 -5.28
C GLY A 13 -3.60 -11.08 -5.47
N ALA A 14 -2.53 -10.36 -5.78
CA ALA A 14 -2.58 -8.92 -6.06
C ALA A 14 -3.55 -8.56 -7.21
N TRP A 15 -3.70 -9.44 -8.20
CA TRP A 15 -4.69 -9.28 -9.27
C TRP A 15 -6.12 -9.42 -8.75
N LEU A 16 -6.40 -10.44 -7.93
CA LEU A 16 -7.70 -10.68 -7.30
C LEU A 16 -8.12 -9.60 -6.30
N ASP A 17 -7.14 -8.91 -5.72
CA ASP A 17 -7.36 -7.79 -4.80
C ASP A 17 -7.42 -6.43 -5.52
N GLY A 18 -7.17 -6.40 -6.83
CA GLY A 18 -7.22 -5.18 -7.63
C GLY A 18 -6.03 -4.24 -7.42
N GLU A 19 -4.95 -4.72 -6.81
CA GLU A 19 -3.77 -3.93 -6.44
C GLU A 19 -2.81 -3.70 -7.62
N LEU A 20 -3.01 -4.42 -8.73
CA LEU A 20 -2.13 -4.31 -9.89
C LEU A 20 -2.50 -3.13 -10.80
N PRO A 21 -1.49 -2.41 -11.34
CA PRO A 21 -1.71 -1.42 -12.38
C PRO A 21 -2.45 -2.02 -13.58
N LYS A 22 -3.35 -1.25 -14.21
CA LYS A 22 -4.22 -1.70 -15.32
C LYS A 22 -3.49 -2.52 -16.41
N ARG A 23 -2.29 -2.08 -16.81
CA ARG A 23 -1.47 -2.80 -17.80
C ARG A 23 -1.05 -4.20 -17.34
N LYS A 24 -0.67 -4.37 -16.07
CA LYS A 24 -0.31 -5.69 -15.51
C LYS A 24 -1.55 -6.56 -15.36
N ALA A 25 -2.66 -5.98 -14.91
CA ALA A 25 -3.93 -6.69 -14.77
C ALA A 25 -4.46 -7.23 -16.10
N GLY A 26 -4.35 -6.45 -17.19
CA GLY A 26 -4.72 -6.90 -18.54
C GLY A 26 -3.92 -8.10 -19.02
N ARG A 27 -2.59 -8.12 -18.79
CA ARG A 27 -1.74 -9.26 -19.16
C ARG A 27 -2.10 -10.54 -18.40
N ILE A 28 -2.52 -10.42 -17.14
CA ILE A 28 -2.96 -11.57 -16.35
C ILE A 28 -4.31 -12.06 -16.87
N ALA A 29 -5.25 -11.16 -17.16
CA ALA A 29 -6.54 -11.53 -17.75
C ALA A 29 -6.39 -12.30 -19.06
N GLU A 30 -5.55 -11.80 -19.99
CA GLU A 30 -5.23 -12.47 -21.25
C GLU A 30 -4.61 -13.86 -21.04
N HIS A 31 -3.73 -14.01 -20.05
CA HIS A 31 -3.17 -15.32 -19.73
C HIS A 31 -4.22 -16.28 -19.15
N LEU A 32 -5.14 -15.80 -18.31
CA LEU A 32 -6.20 -16.62 -17.74
C LEU A 32 -7.15 -17.14 -18.82
N GLU A 33 -7.33 -16.43 -19.93
CA GLU A 33 -8.11 -16.89 -21.09
C GLU A 33 -7.49 -18.13 -21.75
N SER A 34 -6.16 -18.24 -21.77
CA SER A 34 -5.42 -19.31 -22.46
C SER A 34 -4.86 -20.40 -21.55
N CYS A 35 -4.72 -20.14 -20.24
CA CYS A 35 -4.10 -21.06 -19.29
C CYS A 35 -5.10 -21.65 -18.28
N PRO A 36 -5.50 -22.93 -18.42
CA PRO A 36 -6.42 -23.57 -17.47
C PRO A 36 -5.80 -23.78 -16.08
N VAL A 37 -4.48 -23.93 -15.98
CA VAL A 37 -3.79 -24.14 -14.69
C VAL A 37 -3.89 -22.90 -13.80
N CYS A 38 -3.56 -21.73 -14.33
CA CYS A 38 -3.68 -20.48 -13.60
C CYS A 38 -5.14 -20.11 -13.31
N ARG A 39 -6.08 -20.51 -14.18
CA ARG A 39 -7.52 -20.35 -13.93
C ARG A 39 -7.98 -21.19 -12.73
N ALA A 40 -7.57 -22.45 -12.67
CA ALA A 40 -7.87 -23.33 -11.54
C ALA A 40 -7.29 -22.82 -10.22
N GLU A 41 -6.12 -22.16 -10.24
CA GLU A 41 -5.58 -21.49 -9.06
C GLU A 41 -6.46 -20.32 -8.61
N VAL A 42 -6.88 -19.46 -9.54
CA VAL A 42 -7.80 -18.36 -9.24
C VAL A 42 -9.09 -18.86 -8.60
N ASP A 43 -9.64 -19.95 -9.13
CA ASP A 43 -10.87 -20.54 -8.60
C ASP A 43 -10.66 -21.13 -7.19
N ARG A 44 -9.49 -21.75 -6.92
CA ARG A 44 -9.12 -22.20 -5.57
C ARG A 44 -9.03 -21.03 -4.58
N ILE A 45 -8.37 -19.94 -4.95
CA ILE A 45 -8.25 -18.75 -4.09
C ILE A 45 -9.64 -18.16 -3.80
N ARG A 46 -10.51 -18.07 -4.82
CA ARG A 46 -11.90 -17.59 -4.67
C ARG A 46 -12.72 -18.50 -3.75
N ALA A 47 -12.58 -19.82 -3.86
CA ALA A 47 -13.27 -20.75 -2.99
C ALA A 47 -12.89 -20.54 -1.52
N VAL A 48 -11.59 -20.40 -1.22
CA VAL A 48 -11.10 -20.09 0.15
C VAL A 48 -11.66 -18.74 0.63
N ARG A 49 -11.63 -17.71 -0.23
CA ARG A 49 -12.20 -16.39 0.10
C ARG A 49 -13.68 -16.47 0.46
N ASN A 50 -14.46 -17.27 -0.26
CA ASN A 50 -15.88 -17.46 0.00
C ASN A 50 -16.12 -18.19 1.32
N LEU A 51 -15.39 -19.27 1.59
CA LEU A 51 -15.49 -20.00 2.87
C LEU A 51 -15.17 -19.11 4.07
N LEU A 52 -14.12 -18.29 3.96
CA LEU A 52 -13.78 -17.31 4.99
C LEU A 52 -14.92 -16.30 5.17
N ARG A 53 -15.44 -15.75 4.07
CA ARG A 53 -16.52 -14.76 4.11
C ARG A 53 -17.79 -15.33 4.75
N GLU A 54 -18.15 -16.55 4.40
CA GLU A 54 -19.30 -17.25 4.99
C GLU A 54 -19.11 -17.46 6.49
N GLY A 55 -17.95 -17.97 6.91
CA GLY A 55 -17.61 -18.16 8.32
C GLY A 55 -17.64 -16.86 9.13
N PHE A 56 -17.05 -15.78 8.60
CA PHE A 56 -17.10 -14.47 9.25
C PHE A 56 -18.52 -13.88 9.27
N SER A 57 -19.30 -14.03 8.20
CA SER A 57 -20.68 -13.52 8.17
C SER A 57 -21.57 -14.20 9.20
N ALA A 58 -21.40 -15.51 9.39
CA ALA A 58 -22.11 -16.26 10.42
C ALA A 58 -21.71 -15.82 11.83
N ALA A 59 -20.43 -15.52 12.06
CA ALA A 59 -19.96 -15.00 13.34
C ALA A 59 -20.45 -13.57 13.62
N VAL A 60 -20.46 -12.70 12.61
CA VAL A 60 -20.89 -11.29 12.75
C VAL A 60 -22.40 -11.17 12.99
N ALA A 61 -23.22 -12.02 12.38
CA ALA A 61 -24.68 -12.03 12.58
C ALA A 61 -25.10 -12.30 14.04
N VAL A 62 -24.20 -12.83 14.88
CA VAL A 62 -24.46 -13.06 16.31
C VAL A 62 -24.30 -11.75 17.14
N GLU A 63 -23.65 -10.73 16.59
CA GLU A 63 -23.14 -9.56 17.34
C GLU A 63 -23.57 -8.20 16.73
N ASP A 64 -24.68 -8.19 15.98
CA ASP A 64 -25.18 -7.03 15.18
C ASP A 64 -25.26 -5.69 15.94
N GLY A 65 -25.54 -5.73 17.25
CA GLY A 65 -25.62 -4.53 18.10
C GLY A 65 -24.27 -3.84 18.32
N ALA A 66 -23.17 -4.60 18.41
CA ALA A 66 -21.84 -4.03 18.62
C ALA A 66 -21.29 -3.41 17.32
N LEU A 67 -21.48 -4.09 16.19
CA LEU A 67 -20.95 -3.68 14.89
C LEU A 67 -21.62 -2.40 14.37
N SER A 68 -22.92 -2.24 14.60
CA SER A 68 -23.68 -1.03 14.22
C SER A 68 -23.20 0.22 14.98
N SER A 69 -22.92 0.10 16.27
CA SER A 69 -22.35 1.20 17.07
C SER A 69 -20.92 1.57 16.63
N LEU A 70 -20.11 0.58 16.25
CA LEU A 70 -18.78 0.79 15.67
C LEU A 70 -18.88 1.51 14.32
N HIS A 71 -19.77 1.04 13.44
CA HIS A 71 -20.02 1.64 12.14
C HIS A 71 -20.39 3.12 12.27
N GLU A 72 -21.29 3.45 13.20
CA GLU A 72 -21.68 4.83 13.46
C GLU A 72 -20.50 5.69 13.93
N ARG A 73 -19.65 5.18 14.84
CA ARG A 73 -18.44 5.87 15.31
C ARG A 73 -17.45 6.12 14.18
N ILE A 74 -17.23 5.12 13.30
CA ILE A 74 -16.35 5.25 12.14
C ILE A 74 -16.90 6.32 11.18
N MET A 75 -18.18 6.25 10.84
CA MET A 75 -18.81 7.20 9.90
C MET A 75 -18.80 8.63 10.42
N ARG A 76 -18.86 8.84 11.74
CA ARG A 76 -18.68 10.17 12.35
C ARG A 76 -17.25 10.71 12.24
N GLN A 77 -16.25 9.83 12.15
CA GLN A 77 -14.83 10.21 12.13
C GLN A 77 -14.23 10.32 10.73
N ILE A 78 -14.87 9.75 9.70
CA ILE A 78 -14.44 9.94 8.32
C ILE A 78 -14.91 11.34 7.89
N PRO A 79 -13.99 12.31 7.66
CA PRO A 79 -14.40 13.57 7.05
C PRO A 79 -14.98 13.22 5.69
N PHE A 80 -16.28 13.46 5.52
CA PHE A 80 -16.87 13.52 4.19
C PHE A 80 -16.22 14.69 3.47
N VAL A 81 -15.09 14.42 2.83
CA VAL A 81 -14.69 15.18 1.66
C VAL A 81 -15.80 14.90 0.67
N LYS A 82 -16.86 15.74 0.70
CA LYS A 82 -17.72 15.93 -0.46
C LYS A 82 -16.71 16.05 -1.59
N GLY A 83 -16.75 15.11 -2.53
CA GLY A 83 -15.98 15.19 -3.76
C GLY A 83 -16.34 16.52 -4.36
N GLY A 84 -15.55 17.54 -4.01
CA GLY A 84 -15.67 18.87 -4.52
C GLY A 84 -15.41 18.67 -5.98
N ASP A 85 -16.47 18.88 -6.76
CA ASP A 85 -16.43 19.22 -8.16
C ASP A 85 -15.01 19.11 -8.72
N THR A 86 -14.67 18.00 -9.37
CA THR A 86 -13.67 18.04 -10.44
C THR A 86 -14.28 18.77 -11.66
N ARG A 87 -15.03 19.85 -11.44
CA ARG A 87 -14.99 20.99 -12.34
C ARG A 87 -13.59 21.51 -12.20
N GLY A 88 -12.71 20.97 -13.05
CA GLY A 88 -11.36 21.48 -13.21
C GLY A 88 -11.39 23.00 -13.27
N PRO A 89 -10.32 23.67 -12.80
CA PRO A 89 -10.29 25.12 -12.72
C PRO A 89 -10.82 25.67 -14.04
N GLU A 90 -11.94 26.36 -13.92
CA GLU A 90 -12.56 27.11 -14.98
C GLU A 90 -11.41 27.77 -15.74
N ARG A 91 -11.30 27.41 -17.01
CA ARG A 91 -10.21 27.79 -17.91
C ARG A 91 -10.32 29.30 -18.11
N THR A 92 -9.95 30.04 -17.07
CA THR A 92 -9.93 31.48 -17.06
C THR A 92 -8.91 31.85 -18.10
N ARG A 93 -9.45 32.53 -19.08
CA ARG A 93 -8.84 33.13 -20.24
C ARG A 93 -7.85 34.20 -19.77
N PHE A 94 -6.75 33.75 -19.17
CA PHE A 94 -5.70 34.58 -18.60
C PHE A 94 -4.36 34.41 -19.33
N TRP A 95 -4.39 33.75 -20.50
CA TRP A 95 -3.24 33.59 -21.36
C TRP A 95 -3.30 34.57 -22.54
N THR A 96 -2.32 35.49 -22.49
CA THR A 96 -1.86 36.52 -23.44
C THR A 96 -2.44 37.93 -23.21
N PRO A 97 -1.57 38.97 -23.09
CA PRO A 97 -0.29 39.10 -23.81
C PRO A 97 0.90 39.52 -22.91
N ILE A 98 1.73 38.56 -22.48
CA ILE A 98 3.07 38.87 -21.92
C ILE A 98 4.16 38.94 -23.00
N LEU A 99 3.77 38.75 -24.27
CA LEU A 99 4.66 38.81 -25.43
C LEU A 99 4.89 40.26 -25.92
N ARG A 100 5.11 41.22 -25.01
CA ARG A 100 5.42 42.62 -25.36
C ARG A 100 6.55 43.27 -24.54
N PHE A 101 7.45 42.50 -23.92
CA PHE A 101 8.70 43.01 -23.35
C PHE A 101 9.84 41.99 -23.54
N ARG A 102 10.58 42.12 -24.65
CA ARG A 102 11.35 41.02 -25.28
C ARG A 102 12.90 41.07 -25.16
N PRO A 103 13.54 41.85 -24.25
CA PRO A 103 14.88 41.44 -23.81
C PRO A 103 15.18 41.52 -22.30
N VAL A 104 14.38 42.23 -21.48
CA VAL A 104 14.72 42.49 -20.06
C VAL A 104 14.34 41.32 -19.13
N THR A 105 13.34 40.53 -19.49
CA THR A 105 12.89 39.37 -18.69
C THR A 105 13.79 38.14 -18.85
N LEU A 106 14.51 38.06 -19.98
CA LEU A 106 15.39 36.93 -20.29
C LEU A 106 16.70 37.01 -19.49
N THR A 107 17.22 38.21 -19.25
CA THR A 107 18.43 38.39 -18.42
C THR A 107 18.16 38.11 -16.95
N LEU A 108 17.00 38.53 -16.42
CA LEU A 108 16.66 38.36 -15.01
C LEU A 108 16.33 36.90 -14.65
N THR A 109 15.74 36.14 -15.57
CA THR A 109 15.49 34.71 -15.35
C THR A 109 16.77 33.89 -15.35
N VAL A 110 17.72 34.21 -16.24
CA VAL A 110 19.02 33.53 -16.31
C VAL A 110 19.87 33.81 -15.06
N THR A 111 19.89 35.05 -14.56
CA THR A 111 20.66 35.37 -13.34
C THR A 111 20.09 34.66 -12.11
N VAL A 112 18.76 34.61 -11.95
CA VAL A 112 18.12 33.88 -10.84
C VAL A 112 18.39 32.38 -10.91
N LEU A 113 18.35 31.79 -12.11
CA LEU A 113 18.66 30.36 -12.30
C LEU A 113 20.13 30.06 -11.97
N LEU A 114 21.06 30.92 -12.37
CA LEU A 114 22.48 30.76 -12.06
C LEU A 114 22.76 30.89 -10.55
N VAL A 115 22.15 31.87 -9.88
CA VAL A 115 22.28 32.03 -8.42
C VAL A 115 21.68 30.83 -7.67
N SER A 116 20.54 30.31 -8.11
CA SER A 116 19.91 29.11 -7.54
C SER A 116 20.78 27.86 -7.74
N ALA A 117 21.35 27.68 -8.93
CA ALA A 117 22.26 26.57 -9.21
C ALA A 117 23.54 26.64 -8.37
N VAL A 118 24.14 27.83 -8.24
CA VAL A 118 25.31 28.05 -7.37
C VAL A 118 24.94 27.81 -5.91
N PHE A 119 23.77 28.25 -5.46
CA PHE A 119 23.28 27.98 -4.11
C PHE A 119 23.15 26.48 -3.84
N PHE A 120 22.58 25.70 -4.76
CA PHE A 120 22.47 24.25 -4.63
C PHE A 120 23.82 23.51 -4.66
N VAL A 121 24.82 24.04 -5.37
CA VAL A 121 26.17 23.46 -5.43
C VAL A 121 26.98 23.79 -4.17
N VAL A 122 26.87 25.01 -3.66
CA VAL A 122 27.60 25.48 -2.46
C VAL A 122 26.93 24.98 -1.18
N TYR A 123 25.61 25.06 -1.09
CA TYR A 123 24.81 24.51 -0.01
C TYR A 123 24.30 23.14 -0.43
N LYS A 124 25.17 22.12 -0.35
CA LYS A 124 24.72 20.74 -0.45
C LYS A 124 23.62 20.54 0.59
N PRO A 125 22.35 20.28 0.21
CA PRO A 125 21.34 19.96 1.20
C PRO A 125 21.83 18.69 1.89
N ALA A 126 22.12 18.79 3.19
CA ALA A 126 22.34 17.60 4.00
C ALA A 126 21.16 16.67 3.71
N PRO A 127 21.38 15.41 3.32
CA PRO A 127 20.28 14.50 3.09
C PRO A 127 19.44 14.51 4.36
N THR A 128 18.21 15.01 4.25
CA THR A 128 17.22 14.87 5.31
C THR A 128 16.89 13.38 5.34
N VAL A 129 17.76 12.62 5.99
CA VAL A 129 17.46 11.29 6.47
C VAL A 129 16.29 11.51 7.41
N ILE A 130 15.10 11.23 6.89
CA ILE A 130 13.92 11.03 7.72
C ILE A 130 14.34 9.89 8.65
N LYS A 131 14.76 10.23 9.87
CA LYS A 131 14.84 9.26 10.94
C LYS A 131 13.40 8.84 11.18
N THR A 132 12.97 7.75 10.55
CA THR A 132 11.82 6.98 11.00
C THR A 132 12.06 6.73 12.48
N SER A 133 11.22 7.32 13.33
CA SER A 133 11.27 7.14 14.78
C SER A 133 11.31 5.64 15.08
N SER A 134 12.46 5.17 15.58
CA SER A 134 12.76 3.78 15.93
C SER A 134 12.10 3.33 17.24
N VAL A 135 10.84 3.72 17.47
CA VAL A 135 10.18 3.42 18.74
C VAL A 135 9.73 1.95 18.82
N ASN A 136 9.68 1.24 17.68
CA ASN A 136 9.33 -0.18 17.64
C ASN A 136 10.34 -0.98 16.79
N ASP A 137 11.61 -1.05 17.22
CA ASP A 137 12.50 -2.12 16.75
C ASP A 137 11.97 -3.44 17.30
N CYS A 138 11.18 -4.16 16.50
CA CYS A 138 10.83 -5.55 16.78
C CYS A 138 12.04 -6.42 16.44
N ILE A 139 12.74 -6.90 17.46
CA ILE A 139 13.77 -7.92 17.31
C ILE A 139 13.05 -9.26 17.40
N VAL A 140 12.86 -9.93 16.26
CA VAL A 140 12.34 -11.30 16.21
C VAL A 140 13.54 -12.23 16.18
N GLU A 141 13.84 -12.86 17.32
CA GLU A 141 14.73 -14.02 17.36
C GLU A 141 13.86 -15.27 17.20
N ASP A 142 13.96 -15.91 16.04
CA ASP A 142 13.42 -17.24 15.84
C ASP A 142 14.47 -18.25 16.32
N VAL A 143 14.11 -19.06 17.31
CA VAL A 143 14.95 -20.14 17.82
C VAL A 143 14.20 -21.44 17.59
N GLU A 144 14.51 -22.09 16.46
CA GLU A 144 14.05 -23.45 16.18
C GLU A 144 14.75 -24.41 17.15
N SER A 145 13.98 -25.03 18.05
CA SER A 145 14.46 -26.09 18.94
C SER A 145 13.55 -27.30 18.80
N GLY A 146 13.90 -28.21 17.87
CA GLY A 146 13.13 -29.43 17.59
C GLY A 146 11.70 -29.14 17.06
N ASP A 147 10.72 -29.96 17.46
CA ASP A 147 9.31 -29.90 17.01
C ASP A 147 8.51 -28.70 17.56
N ARG A 148 9.17 -27.63 17.99
CA ARG A 148 8.52 -26.45 18.57
C ARG A 148 9.13 -25.17 18.02
N THR A 149 8.25 -24.29 17.56
CA THR A 149 8.61 -22.92 17.18
C THR A 149 8.37 -22.02 18.39
N ILE A 150 9.41 -21.30 18.81
CA ILE A 150 9.34 -20.38 19.94
C ILE A 150 9.51 -18.97 19.38
N LEU A 151 8.46 -18.15 19.50
CA LEU A 151 8.51 -16.73 19.18
C LEU A 151 8.72 -15.92 20.46
N LEU A 152 9.81 -15.18 20.52
CA LEU A 152 10.12 -14.26 21.62
C LEU A 152 9.79 -12.83 21.20
N PHE A 153 8.87 -12.17 21.90
CA PHE A 153 8.61 -10.75 21.72
C PHE A 153 9.08 -9.97 22.95
N LYS A 154 10.09 -9.14 22.74
CA LYS A 154 10.55 -8.13 23.71
C LYS A 154 10.28 -6.76 23.12
N THR A 155 9.50 -5.94 23.81
CA THR A 155 9.33 -4.53 23.47
C THR A 155 10.28 -3.69 24.31
N HIS A 156 11.04 -2.81 23.66
CA HIS A 156 12.08 -2.04 24.34
C HIS A 156 11.44 -0.93 25.19
N GLY A 157 11.53 -1.04 26.52
CA GLY A 157 11.04 -0.02 27.46
C GLY A 157 9.84 -0.42 28.32
N SER A 158 9.27 -1.61 28.13
CA SER A 158 8.40 -2.22 29.14
C SER A 158 8.99 -3.55 29.59
N ASP A 159 8.97 -3.83 30.89
CA ASP A 159 9.44 -5.09 31.50
C ASP A 159 8.61 -6.33 31.09
N MET A 160 7.81 -6.22 30.03
CA MET A 160 6.92 -7.25 29.53
C MET A 160 7.62 -8.07 28.44
N THR A 161 7.89 -9.33 28.76
CA THR A 161 8.32 -10.33 27.78
C THR A 161 7.15 -11.26 27.47
N VAL A 162 6.78 -11.38 26.20
CA VAL A 162 5.73 -12.31 25.75
C VAL A 162 6.40 -13.46 25.01
N ILE A 163 6.16 -14.68 25.49
CA ILE A 163 6.73 -15.91 24.92
C ILE A 163 5.58 -16.72 24.32
N TRP A 164 5.63 -16.95 23.02
CA TRP A 164 4.70 -17.85 22.33
C TRP A 164 5.42 -19.15 21.98
N VAL A 165 4.88 -20.27 22.47
CA VAL A 165 5.38 -21.61 22.15
C VAL A 165 4.29 -22.32 21.37
N THR A 166 4.55 -22.58 20.09
CA THR A 166 3.69 -23.43 19.27
C THR A 166 4.35 -24.79 19.12
N GLY A 167 3.56 -25.85 19.33
CA GLY A 167 4.01 -27.23 19.13
C GLY A 167 2.87 -28.03 18.55
N ASN A 168 3.19 -28.96 17.66
CA ASN A 168 2.19 -29.87 17.11
C ASN A 168 1.74 -30.81 18.25
N ARG A 169 0.49 -30.68 18.68
CA ARG A 169 -0.13 -31.70 19.54
C ARG A 169 -0.58 -32.82 18.62
N ASP A 170 0.26 -33.82 18.45
CA ASP A 170 -0.19 -35.09 17.90
C ASP A 170 -1.18 -35.70 18.90
N VAL A 171 -2.47 -35.60 18.57
CA VAL A 171 -3.59 -36.38 19.12
C VAL A 171 -4.39 -36.93 17.94
#